data_AF-A0A9P5S6N6-F1
#
_entry.id   AF-A0A9P5S6N6-F1
#
_cell.length_a   1.000
_cell.length_b   1.000
_cell.length_c   1.000
_cell.angle_alpha   90.00
_cell.angle_beta   90.00
_cell.angle_gamma   90.00
#
_symmetry.space_group_name_H-M   'P 1'
#
loop_
_entity.id
_entity.type
_entity.pdbx_description
1 polymer ?
#
loop_
_entity_poly.entity_id
_entity_poly.type
_entity_poly.pdbx_seq_one_letter_code
_entity_poly.pdbx_strand_id
1 'polypeptide(L)'
;MTRAKLDFVSNSSLTSSQKAELLKVDNKDLSFNYTYWELCASGSTSRELLVYGKAHYEFTYPDFEGWGNGTVPTVFSVLPVLRIKDRRPSTKFEGKELVLAEGIVIDTFLAGRFGLLGDNEWESLAIQAFYSNIHYLRERCFSSALIVGPELRKKARDDFLNGQLTKFCEDHEHHLKENGSNGHYVGNKLSLADIHLSNVIHFLASLPWGKMALDRFQQYESLWKVKENVEKIPAIAEWRNSAIFKGLEERSIDWYSNHHAVPEDQPEP
;
A
#
# COMPACT_ATOMS: atom_id res chain seq x y z
N MET A 1 22.17 -8.85 -6.95
CA MET A 1 23.16 -9.01 -5.86
C MET A 1 22.64 -10.04 -4.89
N THR A 2 23.42 -11.08 -4.60
CA THR A 2 23.07 -12.11 -3.61
C THR A 2 23.26 -11.49 -2.23
N ARG A 3 22.16 -11.27 -1.49
CA ARG A 3 22.19 -10.67 -0.15
C ARG A 3 23.05 -11.51 0.80
N ALA A 4 23.87 -10.88 1.63
CA ALA A 4 24.65 -11.57 2.65
C ALA A 4 23.74 -12.40 3.56
N LYS A 5 24.25 -13.54 4.03
CA LYS A 5 23.54 -14.46 4.93
C LYS A 5 23.18 -13.71 6.22
N LEU A 6 21.88 -13.53 6.48
CA LEU A 6 21.42 -12.79 7.65
C LEU A 6 21.21 -13.70 8.85
N ASP A 7 21.71 -13.26 10.00
CA ASP A 7 21.22 -13.74 11.29
C ASP A 7 19.78 -13.26 11.45
N PHE A 8 18.86 -14.21 11.59
CA PHE A 8 17.44 -13.91 11.74
C PHE A 8 17.20 -13.24 13.09
N VAL A 9 17.08 -11.92 13.09
CA VAL A 9 16.78 -11.16 14.30
C VAL A 9 15.26 -10.97 14.40
N SER A 10 14.54 -12.01 14.83
CA SER A 10 13.17 -11.85 15.33
C SER A 10 13.24 -11.21 16.73
N ASN A 11 13.44 -9.90 16.77
CA ASN A 11 13.56 -9.12 18.01
C ASN A 11 12.23 -8.90 18.76
N SER A 12 11.21 -9.72 18.52
CA SER A 12 10.02 -9.71 19.39
C SER A 12 10.37 -10.36 20.73
N SER A 13 10.73 -9.55 21.72
CA SER A 13 10.87 -9.96 23.13
C SER A 13 9.54 -10.36 23.80
N LEU A 14 8.42 -10.29 23.07
CA LEU A 14 7.08 -10.65 23.52
C LEU A 14 6.78 -12.14 23.30
N THR A 15 6.22 -12.80 24.31
CA THR A 15 5.56 -14.12 24.16
C THR A 15 4.27 -14.00 23.36
N SER A 16 3.73 -15.11 22.83
CA SER A 16 2.46 -15.10 22.09
C SER A 16 1.29 -14.51 22.90
N SER A 17 1.22 -14.82 24.19
CA SER A 17 0.21 -14.24 25.09
C SER A 17 0.40 -12.73 25.24
N GLN A 18 1.63 -12.27 25.45
CA GLN A 18 1.94 -10.83 25.56
C GLN A 18 1.62 -10.07 24.26
N LYS A 19 1.84 -10.67 23.09
CA LYS A 19 1.43 -10.08 21.80
C LYS A 19 -0.09 -9.89 21.74
N ALA A 20 -0.85 -10.93 22.09
CA ALA A 20 -2.32 -10.86 22.10
C ALA A 20 -2.84 -9.82 23.11
N GLU A 21 -2.19 -9.68 24.26
CA GLU A 21 -2.54 -8.65 25.25
C GLU A 21 -2.19 -7.24 24.79
N LEU A 22 -1.03 -7.02 24.15
CA LEU A 22 -0.65 -5.73 23.60
C LEU A 22 -1.65 -5.26 22.54
N LEU A 23 -2.15 -6.17 21.71
CA LEU A 23 -3.15 -5.84 20.69
C LEU A 23 -4.53 -5.46 21.26
N LYS A 24 -4.77 -5.63 22.56
CA LYS A 24 -5.98 -5.13 23.24
C LYS A 24 -5.86 -3.68 23.69
N VAL A 25 -4.66 -3.10 23.67
CA VAL A 25 -4.43 -1.69 24.02
C VAL A 25 -5.13 -0.79 23.00
N ASP A 26 -5.69 0.34 23.44
CA ASP A 26 -6.36 1.31 22.57
C ASP A 26 -5.37 1.94 21.58
N ASN A 27 -5.81 2.25 20.35
CA ASN A 27 -4.97 2.86 19.32
C ASN A 27 -4.31 4.17 19.78
N LYS A 28 -4.98 4.96 20.62
CA LYS A 28 -4.42 6.23 21.16
C LYS A 28 -3.21 6.02 22.07
N ASP A 29 -3.12 4.82 22.66
CA ASP A 29 -2.08 4.39 23.59
C ASP A 29 -1.02 3.51 22.90
N LEU A 30 -1.12 3.34 21.59
CA LEU A 30 -0.13 2.66 20.76
C LEU A 30 0.66 3.68 19.93
N SER A 31 1.91 3.34 19.66
CA SER A 31 2.72 4.01 18.64
C SER A 31 3.15 3.02 17.55
N PHE A 32 3.14 3.46 16.31
CA PHE A 32 3.39 2.68 15.11
C PHE A 32 4.61 3.22 14.35
N ASN A 33 5.71 2.47 14.32
CA ASN A 33 6.84 2.79 13.45
C ASN A 33 6.75 1.93 12.19
N TYR A 34 6.62 2.55 11.03
CA TYR A 34 6.41 1.89 9.76
C TYR A 34 7.58 2.10 8.82
N THR A 35 8.31 1.02 8.54
CA THR A 35 9.51 1.03 7.70
C THR A 35 9.19 0.55 6.29
N TYR A 36 9.44 1.40 5.29
CA TYR A 36 9.33 1.06 3.86
C TYR A 36 10.21 2.00 3.03
N TRP A 37 10.41 1.72 1.74
CA TRP A 37 11.09 2.64 0.82
C TRP A 37 10.43 4.02 0.78
N GLU A 38 11.21 5.06 0.53
CA GLU A 38 10.73 6.44 0.42
C GLU A 38 10.01 6.71 -0.92
N LEU A 39 9.07 5.83 -1.27
CA LEU A 39 8.32 5.75 -2.52
C LEU A 39 6.83 5.51 -2.25
N CYS A 40 5.97 6.02 -3.12
CA CYS A 40 4.56 5.65 -3.27
C CYS A 40 4.40 4.33 -4.03
N ALA A 41 4.68 3.20 -3.36
CA ALA A 41 4.58 1.85 -3.93
C ALA A 41 3.78 0.89 -3.02
N SER A 42 4.29 -0.30 -2.73
CA SER A 42 3.61 -1.32 -1.91
C SER A 42 3.27 -0.83 -0.48
N GLY A 43 3.97 0.20 0.00
CA GLY A 43 3.76 0.71 1.35
C GLY A 43 2.74 1.84 1.49
N SER A 44 2.15 2.33 0.38
CA SER A 44 1.28 3.50 0.40
C SER A 44 0.00 3.29 1.22
N THR A 45 -0.63 2.13 1.09
CA THR A 45 -1.89 1.82 1.79
C THR A 45 -1.71 1.83 3.30
N SER A 46 -0.70 1.16 3.85
CA SER A 46 -0.46 1.19 5.30
C SER A 46 -0.19 2.61 5.83
N ARG A 47 0.53 3.45 5.08
CA ARG A 47 0.74 4.86 5.47
C ARG A 47 -0.58 5.61 5.55
N GLU A 48 -1.40 5.51 4.51
CA GLU A 48 -2.69 6.19 4.44
C GLU A 48 -3.67 5.67 5.51
N LEU A 49 -3.64 4.38 5.85
CA LEU A 49 -4.41 3.81 6.97
C LEU A 49 -3.99 4.39 8.33
N LEU A 50 -2.68 4.55 8.58
CA LEU A 50 -2.17 5.15 9.82
C LEU A 50 -2.58 6.63 9.97
N VAL A 51 -2.54 7.37 8.86
CA VAL A 51 -3.03 8.75 8.78
C VAL A 51 -4.54 8.80 9.04
N TYR A 52 -5.32 8.00 8.30
CA TYR A 52 -6.77 7.95 8.41
C TYR A 52 -7.20 7.63 9.86
N GLY A 53 -6.54 6.65 10.48
CA GLY A 53 -6.76 6.25 11.86
C GLY A 53 -6.32 7.27 12.90
N LYS A 54 -5.71 8.40 12.49
CA LYS A 54 -5.11 9.42 13.37
C LYS A 54 -4.18 8.81 14.40
N ALA A 55 -3.42 7.79 13.99
CA ALA A 55 -2.55 7.04 14.87
C ALA A 55 -1.35 7.88 15.30
N HIS A 56 -0.69 7.50 16.40
CA HIS A 56 0.67 7.98 16.66
C HIS A 56 1.63 7.16 15.81
N TYR A 57 2.14 7.74 14.73
CA TYR A 57 3.00 7.04 13.80
C TYR A 57 4.31 7.77 13.51
N GLU A 58 5.28 6.99 13.01
CA GLU A 58 6.52 7.47 12.43
C GLU A 58 6.81 6.65 11.16
N PHE A 59 7.11 7.32 10.06
CA PHE A 59 7.56 6.67 8.83
C PHE A 59 9.08 6.67 8.80
N THR A 60 9.68 5.49 8.70
CA THR A 60 11.12 5.32 8.60
C THR A 60 11.48 4.74 7.24
N TYR A 61 12.64 5.13 6.73
CA TYR A 61 13.14 4.71 5.43
C TYR A 61 14.47 3.99 5.63
N PRO A 62 14.63 2.77 5.09
CA PRO A 62 15.90 2.06 5.15
C PRO A 62 16.92 2.75 4.24
N ASP A 63 18.18 2.76 4.65
CA ASP A 63 19.27 3.17 3.77
C ASP A 63 19.64 2.02 2.81
N PHE A 64 20.01 2.36 1.58
CA PHE A 64 20.31 1.37 0.54
C PHE A 64 21.56 0.53 0.85
N GLU A 65 22.57 1.12 1.49
CA GLU A 65 23.79 0.43 1.89
C GLU A 65 23.50 -0.65 2.93
N GLY A 66 22.79 -0.28 4.00
CA GLY A 66 22.34 -1.18 5.05
C GLY A 66 21.40 -2.26 4.52
N TRP A 67 20.50 -1.92 3.58
CA TRP A 67 19.68 -2.93 2.92
C TRP A 67 20.53 -3.94 2.14
N GLY A 68 21.51 -3.47 1.36
CA GLY A 68 22.44 -4.32 0.60
C GLY A 68 23.31 -5.21 1.50
N ASN A 69 23.77 -4.65 2.61
CA ASN A 69 24.57 -5.35 3.63
C ASN A 69 23.72 -6.22 4.57
N GLY A 70 22.39 -6.14 4.46
CA GLY A 70 21.44 -6.88 5.29
C GLY A 70 21.25 -6.33 6.71
N THR A 71 21.86 -5.20 7.08
CA THR A 71 21.80 -4.65 8.44
C THR A 71 20.44 -4.05 8.81
N VAL A 72 19.54 -3.85 7.83
CA VAL A 72 18.17 -3.39 8.09
C VAL A 72 17.36 -4.50 8.77
N PRO A 73 16.87 -4.29 10.01
CA PRO A 73 16.19 -5.33 10.76
C PRO A 73 14.79 -5.58 10.17
N THR A 74 14.62 -6.72 9.50
CA THR A 74 13.38 -7.10 8.81
C THR A 74 13.00 -8.54 9.12
N VAL A 75 11.70 -8.83 9.10
CA VAL A 75 11.20 -10.22 9.11
C VAL A 75 11.15 -10.69 7.66
N PHE A 76 11.55 -11.94 7.40
CA PHE A 76 11.62 -12.55 6.06
C PHE A 76 12.49 -11.82 5.03
N SER A 77 13.34 -10.87 5.45
CA SER A 77 14.15 -10.05 4.54
C SER A 77 13.31 -9.23 3.56
N VAL A 78 12.08 -8.85 3.94
CA VAL A 78 11.16 -8.05 3.12
C VAL A 78 10.79 -6.72 3.80
N LEU A 79 10.24 -5.82 2.99
CA LEU A 79 9.56 -4.61 3.41
C LEU A 79 8.16 -4.62 2.78
N PRO A 80 7.14 -3.99 3.42
CA PRO A 80 7.23 -3.16 4.63
C PRO A 80 7.33 -3.95 5.95
N VAL A 81 7.70 -3.24 7.02
CA VAL A 81 7.69 -3.72 8.41
C VAL A 81 6.95 -2.71 9.30
N LEU A 82 6.05 -3.19 10.16
CA LEU A 82 5.35 -2.38 11.14
C LEU A 82 5.77 -2.79 12.56
N ARG A 83 6.23 -1.83 13.36
CA ARG A 83 6.57 -2.02 14.78
C ARG A 83 5.55 -1.29 15.65
N ILE A 84 5.01 -2.01 16.64
CA ILE A 84 3.92 -1.54 17.50
C ILE A 84 4.40 -1.56 18.95
N LYS A 85 4.26 -0.42 19.64
CA LYS A 85 4.65 -0.25 21.05
C LYS A 85 3.50 0.34 21.86
N ASP A 86 3.40 -0.08 23.11
CA ASP A 86 2.58 0.63 24.12
C ASP A 86 3.34 1.87 24.56
N ARG A 87 2.72 3.04 24.44
CA ARG A 87 3.36 4.32 24.78
C ARG A 87 3.06 4.79 26.20
N ARG A 88 2.25 4.06 26.97
CA ARG A 88 1.94 4.40 28.36
C ARG A 88 3.16 4.11 29.25
N PRO A 89 3.42 4.93 30.27
CA PRO A 89 4.52 4.70 31.20
C PRO A 89 4.29 3.46 32.07
N SER A 90 5.37 2.80 32.49
CA SER A 90 5.36 1.74 33.51
C SER A 90 4.45 0.54 33.20
N THR A 91 4.35 0.15 31.92
CA THR A 91 3.58 -1.03 31.50
C THR A 91 4.46 -2.27 31.44
N LYS A 92 3.84 -3.45 31.46
CA LYS A 92 4.53 -4.74 31.22
C LYS A 92 5.14 -4.89 29.81
N PHE A 93 4.86 -3.94 28.92
CA PHE A 93 5.34 -3.88 27.54
C PHE A 93 6.44 -2.83 27.36
N GLU A 94 6.88 -2.15 28.42
CA GLU A 94 7.94 -1.14 28.35
C GLU A 94 9.22 -1.73 27.73
N GLY A 95 9.77 -1.02 26.74
CA GLY A 95 10.94 -1.45 25.96
C GLY A 95 10.68 -2.63 25.01
N LYS A 96 9.44 -3.12 24.88
CA LYS A 96 9.07 -4.23 23.99
C LYS A 96 8.28 -3.74 22.79
N GLU A 97 8.38 -4.48 21.69
CA GLU A 97 7.64 -4.19 20.47
C GLU A 97 7.11 -5.47 19.82
N LEU A 98 5.91 -5.35 19.23
CA LEU A 98 5.40 -6.33 18.30
C LEU A 98 5.83 -5.91 16.89
N VAL A 99 6.37 -6.86 16.12
CA VAL A 99 6.80 -6.66 14.74
C VAL A 99 5.90 -7.45 13.81
N LEU A 100 5.30 -6.76 12.83
CA LEU A 100 4.55 -7.35 11.73
C LEU A 100 5.29 -7.09 10.41
N ALA A 101 5.18 -8.03 9.49
CA ALA A 101 5.66 -7.93 8.11
C ALA A 101 4.56 -8.43 7.17
N GLU A 102 4.83 -8.38 5.86
CA GLU A 102 3.87 -8.64 4.78
C GLU A 102 2.82 -7.53 4.63
N GLY A 103 2.82 -6.86 3.48
CA GLY A 103 1.95 -5.69 3.24
C GLY A 103 0.47 -5.99 3.44
N ILE A 104 -0.01 -7.13 2.91
CA ILE A 104 -1.42 -7.57 3.06
C ILE A 104 -1.80 -7.74 4.53
N VAL A 105 -0.91 -8.35 5.33
CA VAL A 105 -1.16 -8.60 6.75
C VAL A 105 -1.20 -7.29 7.52
N ILE A 106 -0.26 -6.38 7.24
CA ILE A 106 -0.20 -5.06 7.86
C ILE A 106 -1.45 -4.23 7.50
N ASP A 107 -1.81 -4.17 6.22
CA ASP A 107 -2.98 -3.42 5.74
C ASP A 107 -4.28 -3.95 6.37
N THR A 108 -4.48 -5.28 6.37
CA THR A 108 -5.67 -5.90 6.96
C THR A 108 -5.73 -5.67 8.47
N PHE A 109 -4.58 -5.78 9.16
CA PHE A 109 -4.50 -5.47 10.59
C PHE A 109 -4.91 -4.03 10.87
N LEU A 110 -4.29 -3.05 10.20
CA LEU A 110 -4.59 -1.63 10.39
C LEU A 110 -6.04 -1.29 10.02
N ALA A 111 -6.57 -1.86 8.94
CA ALA A 111 -7.98 -1.71 8.56
C ALA A 111 -8.92 -2.19 9.68
N GLY A 112 -8.64 -3.34 10.29
CA GLY A 112 -9.41 -3.83 11.43
C GLY A 112 -9.32 -2.89 12.64
N ARG A 113 -8.14 -2.31 12.90
CA ARG A 113 -7.94 -1.33 13.98
C ARG A 113 -8.70 -0.03 13.76
N PHE A 114 -8.97 0.35 12.52
CA PHE A 114 -9.58 1.64 12.15
C PHE A 114 -10.99 1.51 11.54
N GLY A 115 -11.64 0.34 11.69
CA GLY A 115 -13.03 0.15 11.31
C GLY A 115 -13.29 0.11 9.80
N LEU A 116 -12.37 -0.47 9.02
CA LEU A 116 -12.39 -0.48 7.55
C LEU A 116 -12.61 -1.89 6.95
N LEU A 117 -13.05 -2.86 7.77
CA LEU A 117 -13.33 -4.24 7.36
C LEU A 117 -14.84 -4.56 7.36
N GLY A 118 -15.69 -3.54 7.25
CA GLY A 118 -17.14 -3.71 7.25
C GLY A 118 -17.74 -3.99 8.63
N ASP A 119 -19.07 -4.07 8.66
CA ASP A 119 -19.85 -4.22 9.90
C ASP A 119 -20.13 -5.70 10.24
N ASN A 120 -19.91 -6.62 9.31
CA ASN A 120 -20.22 -8.04 9.45
C ASN A 120 -19.23 -8.94 8.70
N GLU A 121 -19.32 -10.25 8.95
CA GLU A 121 -18.43 -11.25 8.37
C GLU A 121 -18.45 -11.25 6.83
N TRP A 122 -19.62 -11.12 6.22
CA TRP A 122 -19.74 -11.08 4.77
C TRP A 122 -19.03 -9.86 4.18
N GLU A 123 -19.27 -8.67 4.72
CA GLU A 123 -18.60 -7.45 4.26
C GLU A 123 -17.08 -7.56 4.40
N SER A 124 -16.61 -8.12 5.53
CA SER A 124 -15.18 -8.35 5.75
C SER A 124 -14.57 -9.27 4.70
N LEU A 125 -15.23 -10.37 4.36
CA LEU A 125 -14.77 -11.30 3.31
C LEU A 125 -14.80 -10.64 1.93
N ALA A 126 -15.86 -9.91 1.60
CA ALA A 126 -15.98 -9.20 0.32
C ALA A 126 -14.90 -8.11 0.17
N ILE A 127 -14.66 -7.30 1.21
CA ILE A 127 -13.62 -6.27 1.24
C ILE A 127 -12.24 -6.91 1.02
N GLN A 128 -11.96 -8.02 1.71
CA GLN A 128 -10.67 -8.71 1.57
C GLN A 128 -10.50 -9.33 0.17
N ALA A 129 -11.57 -9.83 -0.46
CA ALA A 129 -11.53 -10.34 -1.83
C ALA A 129 -11.19 -9.24 -2.83
N PHE A 130 -11.86 -8.08 -2.76
CA PHE A 130 -11.55 -6.93 -3.61
C PHE A 130 -10.16 -6.38 -3.35
N TYR A 131 -9.79 -6.20 -2.08
CA TYR A 131 -8.43 -5.78 -1.69
C TYR A 131 -7.37 -6.70 -2.29
N SER A 132 -7.54 -8.02 -2.17
CA SER A 132 -6.60 -9.00 -2.71
C SER A 132 -6.48 -8.90 -4.24
N ASN A 133 -7.60 -8.78 -4.96
CA ASN A 133 -7.56 -8.65 -6.42
C ASN A 133 -6.85 -7.36 -6.86
N ILE A 134 -7.17 -6.22 -6.23
CA ILE A 134 -6.51 -4.93 -6.45
C ILE A 134 -5.00 -5.05 -6.19
N HIS A 135 -4.62 -5.72 -5.10
CA HIS A 135 -3.22 -5.97 -4.77
C HIS A 135 -2.51 -6.77 -5.87
N TYR A 136 -3.19 -7.78 -6.42
CA TYR A 136 -2.65 -8.58 -7.52
C TYR A 136 -2.53 -7.81 -8.84
N LEU A 137 -3.34 -6.79 -9.11
CA LEU A 137 -3.12 -5.90 -10.25
C LEU A 137 -1.75 -5.19 -10.13
N ARG A 138 -1.44 -4.66 -8.94
CA ARG A 138 -0.14 -4.02 -8.66
C ARG A 138 1.00 -5.03 -8.80
N GLU A 139 0.87 -6.23 -8.24
CA GLU A 139 1.92 -7.27 -8.36
C GLU A 139 2.13 -7.75 -9.80
N ARG A 140 1.06 -7.84 -10.58
CA ARG A 140 1.14 -8.09 -12.01
C ARG A 140 1.86 -6.97 -12.75
N CYS A 141 1.59 -5.71 -12.43
CA CYS A 141 2.35 -4.58 -12.98
C CYS A 141 3.86 -4.72 -12.68
N PHE A 142 4.24 -5.07 -11.46
CA PHE A 142 5.64 -5.31 -11.11
C PHE A 142 6.24 -6.44 -11.94
N SER A 143 5.64 -7.62 -11.90
CA SER A 143 6.20 -8.85 -12.50
C SER A 143 6.12 -8.89 -14.03
N SER A 144 5.12 -8.26 -14.64
CA SER A 144 4.87 -8.38 -16.08
C SER A 144 5.10 -7.10 -16.88
N ALA A 145 5.26 -5.93 -16.25
CA ALA A 145 5.46 -4.66 -16.96
C ALA A 145 6.73 -3.91 -16.53
N LEU A 146 7.10 -3.95 -15.25
CA LEU A 146 8.24 -3.18 -14.73
C LEU A 146 9.53 -3.98 -14.65
N ILE A 147 9.48 -5.21 -14.13
CA ILE A 147 10.66 -6.06 -13.91
C ILE A 147 10.89 -6.92 -15.16
N VAL A 148 11.15 -6.26 -16.29
CA VAL A 148 11.44 -6.89 -17.59
C VAL A 148 12.70 -6.26 -18.21
N GLY A 149 13.32 -6.99 -19.14
CA GLY A 149 14.45 -6.49 -19.92
C GLY A 149 14.11 -5.20 -20.68
N PRO A 150 15.04 -4.25 -20.84
CA PRO A 150 14.79 -2.96 -21.52
C PRO A 150 14.09 -3.09 -22.89
N GLU A 151 14.48 -4.10 -23.67
CA GLU A 151 13.95 -4.41 -25.00
C GLU A 151 12.49 -4.90 -24.98
N LEU A 152 12.02 -5.42 -23.84
CA LEU A 152 10.65 -5.92 -23.69
C LEU A 152 9.70 -4.89 -23.08
N ARG A 153 10.21 -3.79 -22.50
CA ARG A 153 9.39 -2.84 -21.72
C ARG A 153 8.19 -2.30 -22.48
N LYS A 154 8.37 -1.92 -23.76
CA LYS A 154 7.28 -1.43 -24.62
C LYS A 154 6.15 -2.45 -24.74
N LYS A 155 6.50 -3.67 -25.17
CA LYS A 155 5.54 -4.77 -25.33
C LYS A 155 4.88 -5.13 -23.99
N ALA A 156 5.66 -5.24 -22.93
CA ALA A 156 5.21 -5.60 -21.58
C ALA A 156 4.21 -4.56 -21.02
N ARG A 157 4.50 -3.27 -21.19
CA ARG A 157 3.58 -2.17 -20.89
C ARG A 157 2.29 -2.28 -21.71
N ASP A 158 2.40 -2.44 -23.03
CA ASP A 158 1.23 -2.48 -23.91
C ASP A 158 0.33 -3.70 -23.61
N ASP A 159 0.93 -4.86 -23.32
CA ASP A 159 0.21 -6.08 -22.91
C ASP A 159 -0.48 -5.89 -21.54
N PHE A 160 0.17 -5.20 -20.59
CA PHE A 160 -0.43 -4.89 -19.30
C PHE A 160 -1.60 -3.91 -19.46
N LEU A 161 -1.40 -2.80 -20.17
CA LEU A 161 -2.42 -1.77 -20.37
C LEU A 161 -3.62 -2.31 -21.14
N ASN A 162 -3.42 -3.02 -22.24
CA ASN A 162 -4.50 -3.46 -23.11
C ASN A 162 -5.12 -4.81 -22.72
N GLY A 163 -4.41 -5.61 -21.92
CA GLY A 163 -4.93 -6.85 -21.36
C GLY A 163 -5.34 -6.70 -19.90
N GLN A 164 -4.35 -6.79 -19.02
CA GLN A 164 -4.57 -7.00 -17.59
C GLN A 164 -5.31 -5.83 -16.92
N LEU A 165 -4.92 -4.59 -17.25
CA LEU A 165 -5.58 -3.40 -16.72
C LEU A 165 -7.00 -3.23 -17.28
N THR A 166 -7.20 -3.44 -18.58
CA THR A 166 -8.54 -3.39 -19.21
C THR A 166 -9.51 -4.33 -18.51
N LYS A 167 -9.11 -5.61 -18.40
CA LYS A 167 -9.95 -6.65 -17.82
C LYS A 167 -10.24 -6.37 -16.34
N PHE A 168 -9.23 -5.92 -15.60
CA PHE A 168 -9.42 -5.49 -14.22
C PHE A 168 -10.48 -4.38 -14.13
N CYS A 169 -10.39 -3.36 -14.98
CA CYS A 169 -11.34 -2.25 -14.94
C CYS A 169 -12.76 -2.69 -15.32
N GLU A 170 -12.91 -3.55 -16.33
CA GLU A 170 -14.21 -4.11 -16.74
C GLU A 170 -14.86 -4.93 -15.61
N ASP A 171 -14.11 -5.85 -15.00
CA ASP A 171 -14.58 -6.71 -13.93
C ASP A 171 -14.95 -5.88 -12.67
N HIS A 172 -14.12 -4.91 -12.31
CA HIS A 172 -14.36 -4.08 -11.12
C HIS A 172 -15.49 -3.06 -11.33
N GLU A 173 -15.63 -2.48 -12.53
CA GLU A 173 -16.75 -1.62 -12.89
C GLU A 173 -18.08 -2.38 -12.80
N HIS A 174 -18.11 -3.64 -13.25
CA HIS A 174 -19.29 -4.49 -13.13
C HIS A 174 -19.72 -4.66 -11.67
N HIS A 175 -18.81 -5.07 -10.78
CA HIS A 175 -19.14 -5.25 -9.37
C HIS A 175 -19.52 -3.93 -8.65
N LEU A 176 -18.90 -2.81 -9.01
CA LEU A 176 -19.28 -1.52 -8.46
C LEU A 176 -20.68 -1.09 -8.93
N LYS A 177 -21.07 -1.43 -10.16
CA LYS A 177 -22.44 -1.25 -10.66
C LYS A 177 -23.44 -2.13 -9.92
N GLU A 178 -23.10 -3.39 -9.64
CA GLU A 178 -23.92 -4.28 -8.81
C GLU A 178 -24.12 -3.73 -7.39
N ASN A 179 -23.10 -3.09 -6.82
CA ASN A 179 -23.19 -2.38 -5.54
C ASN A 179 -23.87 -0.98 -5.66
N GLY A 180 -24.52 -0.69 -6.78
CA GLY A 180 -25.32 0.53 -6.98
C GLY A 180 -24.53 1.77 -7.37
N SER A 181 -23.27 1.65 -7.81
CA SER A 181 -22.41 2.77 -8.25
C SER A 181 -22.30 3.89 -7.20
N ASN A 182 -22.37 3.53 -5.92
CA ASN A 182 -22.40 4.49 -4.81
C ASN A 182 -20.99 5.03 -4.45
N GLY A 183 -19.94 4.52 -5.09
CA GLY A 183 -18.55 4.90 -4.86
C GLY A 183 -17.87 4.15 -3.70
N HIS A 184 -18.38 2.96 -3.37
CA HIS A 184 -17.78 2.00 -2.46
C HIS A 184 -17.83 0.60 -3.07
N TYR A 185 -16.81 -0.23 -2.84
CA TYR A 185 -16.83 -1.64 -3.26
C TYR A 185 -17.87 -2.47 -2.54
N VAL A 186 -18.06 -2.23 -1.24
CA VAL A 186 -18.91 -3.06 -0.39
C VAL A 186 -19.79 -2.17 0.47
N GLY A 187 -21.10 -2.42 0.44
CA GLY A 187 -22.06 -1.63 1.20
C GLY A 187 -22.05 -0.17 0.74
N ASN A 188 -22.04 0.77 1.67
CA ASN A 188 -22.08 2.20 1.40
C ASN A 188 -21.10 3.02 2.28
N LYS A 189 -20.03 2.37 2.74
CA LYS A 189 -19.03 2.96 3.64
C LYS A 189 -17.63 2.75 3.09
N LEU A 190 -16.73 3.65 3.49
CA LEU A 190 -15.31 3.51 3.21
C LEU A 190 -14.76 2.19 3.77
N SER A 191 -13.99 1.49 2.94
CA SER A 191 -13.36 0.23 3.28
C SER A 191 -11.88 0.19 2.90
N LEU A 192 -11.18 -0.85 3.35
CA LEU A 192 -9.81 -1.14 2.93
C LEU A 192 -9.67 -1.27 1.41
N ALA A 193 -10.64 -1.88 0.73
CA ALA A 193 -10.62 -2.05 -0.72
C ALA A 193 -10.63 -0.71 -1.46
N ASP A 194 -11.46 0.24 -1.00
CA ASP A 194 -11.56 1.57 -1.60
C ASP A 194 -10.23 2.34 -1.49
N ILE A 195 -9.66 2.36 -0.28
CA ILE A 195 -8.38 3.02 0.00
C ILE A 195 -7.26 2.36 -0.83
N HIS A 196 -7.23 1.03 -0.90
CA HIS A 196 -6.20 0.33 -1.65
C HIS A 196 -6.33 0.59 -3.17
N LEU A 197 -7.54 0.62 -3.73
CA LEU A 197 -7.75 1.00 -5.14
C LEU A 197 -7.17 2.40 -5.42
N SER A 198 -7.52 3.39 -4.60
CA SER A 198 -7.05 4.76 -4.77
C SER A 198 -5.51 4.84 -4.75
N ASN A 199 -4.87 4.09 -3.84
CA ASN A 199 -3.41 4.00 -3.77
C ASN A 199 -2.77 3.27 -4.97
N VAL A 200 -3.40 2.21 -5.49
CA VAL A 200 -2.91 1.50 -6.68
C VAL A 200 -3.04 2.36 -7.94
N ILE A 201 -4.13 3.12 -8.09
CA ILE A 201 -4.26 4.08 -9.19
C ILE A 201 -3.18 5.16 -9.10
N HIS A 202 -2.91 5.68 -7.90
CA HIS A 202 -1.83 6.65 -7.68
C HIS A 202 -0.45 6.06 -8.00
N PHE A 203 -0.16 4.83 -7.56
CA PHE A 203 1.07 4.13 -7.93
C PHE A 203 1.22 4.02 -9.45
N LEU A 204 0.18 3.57 -10.16
CA LEU A 204 0.21 3.46 -11.63
C LEU A 204 0.40 4.83 -12.29
N ALA A 205 -0.18 5.90 -11.73
CA ALA A 205 0.02 7.26 -12.21
C ALA A 205 1.47 7.76 -12.06
N SER A 206 2.22 7.23 -11.09
CA SER A 206 3.64 7.58 -10.88
C SER A 206 4.61 6.87 -11.83
N LEU A 207 4.11 5.95 -12.66
CA LEU A 207 4.93 5.25 -13.65
C LEU A 207 5.15 6.12 -14.89
N PRO A 208 6.20 5.85 -15.70
CA PRO A 208 6.51 6.65 -16.90
C PRO A 208 5.36 6.74 -17.91
N TRP A 209 4.54 5.69 -17.97
CA TRP A 209 3.34 5.58 -18.80
C TRP A 209 2.05 5.80 -18.00
N GLY A 210 2.14 6.42 -16.81
CA GLY A 210 1.04 6.56 -15.87
C GLY A 210 -0.16 7.33 -16.43
N LYS A 211 0.07 8.28 -17.35
CA LYS A 211 -1.01 8.95 -18.07
C LYS A 211 -1.91 7.96 -18.82
N MET A 212 -1.34 6.98 -19.51
CA MET A 212 -2.10 5.97 -20.26
C MET A 212 -2.95 5.10 -19.32
N ALA A 213 -2.41 4.76 -18.15
CA ALA A 213 -3.15 4.02 -17.13
C ALA A 213 -4.31 4.86 -16.55
N LEU A 214 -4.08 6.15 -16.27
CA LEU A 214 -5.12 7.07 -15.81
C LEU A 214 -6.23 7.25 -16.86
N ASP A 215 -5.87 7.49 -18.11
CA ASP A 215 -6.82 7.62 -19.23
C ASP A 215 -7.70 6.36 -19.33
N ARG A 216 -7.15 5.18 -19.02
CA ARG A 216 -7.93 3.94 -18.96
C ARG A 216 -8.90 3.92 -17.79
N PHE A 217 -8.45 4.17 -16.56
CA PHE A 217 -9.33 4.17 -15.39
C PHE A 217 -10.49 5.15 -15.51
N GLN A 218 -10.27 6.30 -16.12
CA GLN A 218 -11.29 7.34 -16.32
C GLN A 218 -12.43 6.92 -17.26
N GLN A 219 -12.27 5.84 -18.02
CA GLN A 219 -13.35 5.27 -18.86
C GLN A 219 -14.39 4.49 -18.04
N TYR A 220 -14.10 4.20 -16.77
CA TYR A 220 -14.93 3.39 -15.88
C TYR A 220 -15.43 4.26 -14.73
N GLU A 221 -16.61 4.84 -14.91
CA GLU A 221 -17.16 5.89 -14.03
C GLU A 221 -17.30 5.44 -12.57
N SER A 222 -17.77 4.21 -12.33
CA SER A 222 -18.00 3.71 -10.97
C SER A 222 -16.68 3.47 -10.24
N LEU A 223 -15.69 2.91 -10.94
CA LEU A 223 -14.34 2.73 -10.44
C LEU A 223 -13.66 4.08 -10.15
N TRP A 224 -13.74 5.02 -11.08
CA TRP A 224 -13.18 6.36 -10.88
C TRP A 224 -13.83 7.08 -9.70
N LYS A 225 -15.15 6.94 -9.53
CA LYS A 225 -15.89 7.51 -8.39
C LYS A 225 -15.39 6.99 -7.04
N VAL A 226 -14.99 5.72 -6.92
CA VAL A 226 -14.38 5.20 -5.68
C VAL A 226 -13.11 5.98 -5.34
N LYS A 227 -12.22 6.17 -6.32
CA LYS A 227 -10.98 6.94 -6.13
C LYS A 227 -11.28 8.36 -5.66
N GLU A 228 -12.20 9.06 -6.34
CA GLU A 228 -12.55 10.43 -5.98
C GLU A 228 -13.18 10.54 -4.60
N ASN A 229 -14.02 9.59 -4.21
CA ASN A 229 -14.62 9.55 -2.87
C ASN A 229 -13.54 9.40 -1.80
N VAL A 230 -12.56 8.51 -2.02
CA VAL A 230 -11.43 8.33 -1.09
C VAL A 230 -10.61 9.61 -0.97
N GLU A 231 -10.31 10.26 -2.09
CA GLU A 231 -9.51 11.50 -2.12
C GLU A 231 -10.19 12.70 -1.47
N LYS A 232 -11.52 12.68 -1.35
CA LYS A 232 -12.30 13.74 -0.66
C LYS A 232 -12.35 13.56 0.86
N ILE A 233 -11.88 12.44 1.41
CA ILE A 233 -11.85 12.23 2.86
C ILE A 233 -10.86 13.22 3.48
N PRO A 234 -11.26 14.05 4.46
CA PRO A 234 -10.42 15.15 4.95
C PRO A 234 -9.01 14.73 5.38
N ALA A 235 -8.87 13.64 6.14
CA ALA A 235 -7.57 13.16 6.60
C ALA A 235 -6.67 12.68 5.44
N ILE A 236 -7.27 12.06 4.43
CA ILE A 236 -6.55 11.56 3.24
C ILE A 236 -6.18 12.75 2.33
N ALA A 237 -7.11 13.68 2.10
CA ALA A 237 -6.87 14.89 1.33
C ALA A 237 -5.74 15.73 1.95
N GLU A 238 -5.76 15.92 3.27
CA GLU A 238 -4.70 16.63 4.00
C GLU A 238 -3.35 15.92 3.84
N TRP A 239 -3.32 14.60 4.00
CA TRP A 239 -2.10 13.80 3.82
C TRP A 239 -1.54 13.90 2.40
N ARG A 240 -2.37 13.75 1.36
CA ARG A 240 -1.94 13.82 -0.04
C ARG A 240 -1.47 15.22 -0.46
N ASN A 241 -1.89 16.26 0.26
CA ASN A 241 -1.40 17.63 0.07
C ASN A 241 -0.19 17.99 0.94
N SER A 242 0.24 17.08 1.84
CA SER A 242 1.38 17.32 2.71
C SER A 242 2.71 17.28 1.94
N ALA A 243 3.71 18.03 2.43
CA ALA A 243 5.06 18.00 1.89
C ALA A 243 5.69 16.59 1.94
N ILE A 244 5.34 15.79 2.95
CA ILE A 244 5.84 14.41 3.08
C ILE A 244 5.34 13.57 1.90
N PHE A 245 4.03 13.61 1.62
CA PHE A 245 3.46 12.84 0.51
C PHE A 245 3.99 13.30 -0.84
N LYS A 246 4.10 14.62 -1.05
CA LYS A 246 4.66 15.17 -2.29
C LYS A 246 6.12 14.75 -2.52
N GLY A 247 6.94 14.72 -1.48
CA GLY A 247 8.29 14.15 -1.59
C GLY A 247 8.30 12.66 -1.95
N LEU A 248 7.35 11.86 -1.41
CA LEU A 248 7.21 10.43 -1.80
C LEU A 248 6.79 10.28 -3.27
N GLU A 249 5.86 11.11 -3.74
CA GLU A 249 5.38 11.14 -5.12
C GLU A 249 6.50 11.49 -6.10
N GLU A 250 7.23 12.58 -5.84
CA GLU A 250 8.37 13.03 -6.66
C GLU A 250 9.46 11.95 -6.77
N ARG A 251 9.85 11.35 -5.64
CA ARG A 251 10.83 10.25 -5.64
C ARG A 251 10.35 9.00 -6.35
N SER A 252 9.06 8.69 -6.26
CA SER A 252 8.47 7.60 -7.04
C SER A 252 8.61 7.85 -8.53
N ILE A 253 8.22 9.04 -9.00
CA ILE A 253 8.30 9.40 -10.41
C ILE A 253 9.74 9.35 -10.91
N ASP A 254 10.68 9.95 -10.16
CA ASP A 254 12.11 9.92 -10.51
C ASP A 254 12.65 8.49 -10.56
N TRP A 255 12.39 7.68 -9.51
CA TRP A 255 12.84 6.30 -9.45
C TRP A 255 12.32 5.48 -10.64
N TYR A 256 11.02 5.53 -10.93
CA TYR A 256 10.44 4.73 -12.01
C TYR A 256 10.85 5.24 -13.40
N SER A 257 11.03 6.55 -13.58
CA SER A 257 11.52 7.12 -14.84
C SER A 257 12.95 6.69 -15.13
N ASN A 258 13.82 6.71 -14.13
CA ASN A 258 15.23 6.34 -14.31
C ASN A 258 15.44 4.82 -14.52
N HIS A 259 14.55 3.98 -13.99
CA HIS A 259 14.75 2.53 -14.01
C HIS A 259 13.82 1.76 -14.97
N HIS A 260 12.65 2.33 -15.31
CA HIS A 260 11.59 1.60 -16.01
C HIS A 260 10.98 2.35 -17.20
N ALA A 261 11.54 3.51 -17.59
CA ALA A 261 11.08 4.20 -18.78
C ALA A 261 11.26 3.34 -20.05
N VAL A 262 10.28 3.47 -20.94
CA VAL A 262 10.42 3.13 -22.35
C VAL A 262 10.97 4.37 -23.05
N PRO A 263 12.00 4.26 -23.90
CA PRO A 263 12.62 5.44 -24.53
C PRO A 263 11.64 6.38 -25.26
N GLU A 264 10.56 5.83 -25.81
CA GLU A 264 9.51 6.57 -26.53
C GLU A 264 8.50 7.29 -25.60
N ASP A 265 8.47 6.95 -24.31
CA ASP A 265 7.56 7.55 -23.32
C ASP A 265 8.20 8.75 -22.61
N GLN A 266 9.49 9.02 -22.85
CA GLN A 266 10.16 10.20 -22.32
C GLN A 266 9.64 11.43 -23.08
N PRO A 267 9.29 12.53 -22.40
CA PRO A 267 9.01 13.78 -23.09
C PRO A 267 10.23 14.15 -23.96
N GLU A 268 10.01 14.53 -25.22
CA GLU A 268 11.09 15.08 -26.04
C GLU A 268 11.76 16.26 -25.32
N PRO A 269 13.09 16.40 -25.42
CA PRO A 269 13.84 17.46 -24.74
C PRO A 269 13.39 18.88 -25.14
#